data_AF-A0A7V8XQS6-F1
#
_entry.id   AF-A0A7V8XQS6-F1
#
_cell.length_a   1.000
_cell.length_b   1.000
_cell.length_c   1.000
_cell.angle_alpha   90.00
_cell.angle_beta   90.00
_cell.angle_gamma   90.00
#
_symmetry.space_group_name_H-M   'P 1'
#
loop_
_entity.id
_entity.type
_entity.pdbx_description
1 polymer ?
#
loop_
_entity_poly.entity_id
_entity_poly.type
_entity_poly.pdbx_seq_one_letter_code
_entity_poly.pdbx_strand_id
1 'polypeptide(L)'
;VCRTLSCALNGAERVTEALSEKLGIRVGETDRSGMFTLLEFECLGACDRAPVVMVNNELWHETLRPEDAGRLVDEIKGKGDAALSGCHLKMER
;
A
#
# COMPACT_ATOMS: atom_id res chain seq x y z
N VAL A 1 -1.67 -4.59 1.78
CA VAL A 1 -2.44 -4.58 0.51
C VAL A 1 -3.72 -5.37 0.70
N CYS A 2 -4.88 -4.82 0.35
CA CYS A 2 -6.15 -5.56 0.39
C CYS A 2 -6.16 -6.64 -0.69
N ARG A 3 -6.44 -7.91 -0.32
CA ARG A 3 -6.49 -9.04 -1.26
C ARG A 3 -7.90 -9.60 -1.53
N THR A 4 -8.94 -8.92 -1.03
CA THR A 4 -10.34 -9.38 -1.19
C THR A 4 -10.89 -9.05 -2.59
N LEU A 5 -12.04 -9.63 -2.93
CA LEU A 5 -12.60 -9.70 -4.29
C LEU A 5 -12.44 -8.42 -5.15
N SER A 6 -12.95 -7.27 -4.69
CA SER A 6 -12.89 -6.04 -5.49
C SER A 6 -11.45 -5.58 -5.77
N CYS A 7 -10.54 -5.74 -4.81
CA CYS A 7 -9.14 -5.41 -4.98
C CYS A 7 -8.43 -6.44 -5.87
N ALA A 8 -8.71 -7.73 -5.68
CA ALA A 8 -8.18 -8.79 -6.53
C ALA A 8 -8.57 -8.60 -8.01
N LEU A 9 -9.85 -8.30 -8.30
CA LEU A 9 -10.34 -8.04 -9.66
C LEU A 9 -9.70 -6.79 -10.29
N ASN A 10 -9.32 -5.80 -9.49
CA ASN A 10 -8.64 -4.59 -9.95
C ASN A 10 -7.10 -4.72 -9.95
N GLY A 11 -6.55 -5.93 -9.75
CA GLY A 11 -5.12 -6.19 -9.89
C GLY A 11 -4.29 -5.93 -8.63
N ALA A 12 -4.87 -6.06 -7.43
CA ALA A 12 -4.12 -5.94 -6.18
C ALA A 12 -2.94 -6.92 -6.07
N GLU A 13 -3.02 -8.09 -6.68
CA GLU A 13 -1.89 -9.05 -6.72
C GLU A 13 -0.67 -8.43 -7.40
N ARG A 14 -0.86 -7.77 -8.55
CA ARG A 14 0.21 -7.05 -9.25
C ARG A 14 0.77 -5.88 -8.44
N VAL A 15 -0.07 -5.25 -7.62
CA VAL A 15 0.38 -4.20 -6.68
C VAL A 15 1.26 -4.81 -5.60
N THR A 16 0.86 -5.94 -5.01
CA THR A 16 1.69 -6.68 -4.04
C THR A 16 3.02 -7.09 -4.67
N GLU A 17 3.00 -7.66 -5.88
CA GLU A 17 4.21 -8.05 -6.62
C GLU A 17 5.15 -6.86 -6.86
N ALA A 18 4.63 -5.74 -7.37
CA ALA A 18 5.42 -4.54 -7.61
C ALA A 18 6.04 -3.97 -6.32
N LEU A 19 5.30 -3.99 -5.20
CA LEU A 19 5.82 -3.59 -3.88
C LEU A 19 6.90 -4.56 -3.39
N SER A 20 6.66 -5.87 -3.54
CA SER A 20 7.59 -6.95 -3.19
C SER A 20 8.92 -6.80 -3.95
N GLU A 21 8.86 -6.60 -5.27
CA GLU A 21 10.03 -6.37 -6.12
C GLU A 21 10.79 -5.10 -5.75
N LYS A 22 10.09 -3.98 -5.55
CA LYS A 22 10.70 -2.69 -5.19
C LYS A 22 11.40 -2.72 -3.83
N LEU A 23 10.80 -3.42 -2.86
CA LEU A 23 11.35 -3.52 -1.49
C LEU A 23 12.37 -4.66 -1.37
N GLY A 24 12.36 -5.63 -2.28
CA GLY A 24 13.20 -6.81 -2.24
C GLY A 24 12.85 -7.77 -1.10
N ILE A 25 11.56 -7.82 -0.73
CA ILE A 25 11.02 -8.63 0.38
C ILE A 25 9.76 -9.35 -0.06
N ARG A 26 9.43 -10.46 0.60
CA ARG A 26 8.17 -11.18 0.38
C ARG A 26 7.07 -10.69 1.31
N VAL A 27 5.83 -11.09 1.03
CA VAL A 27 4.71 -10.88 1.96
C VAL A 27 5.01 -11.57 3.30
N GLY A 28 4.85 -10.83 4.40
CA GLY A 28 5.18 -11.26 5.75
C GLY A 28 6.61 -10.93 6.20
N GLU A 29 7.45 -10.41 5.31
CA GLU A 29 8.82 -10.02 5.63
C GLU A 29 8.95 -8.52 5.88
N THR A 30 9.99 -8.17 6.63
CA THR A 30 10.40 -6.78 6.87
C THR A 30 11.70 -6.52 6.12
N ASP A 31 11.83 -5.33 5.54
CA ASP A 31 13.03 -4.92 4.84
C ASP A 31 14.25 -4.82 5.77
N ARG A 32 15.45 -4.78 5.18
CA ARG A 32 16.70 -4.71 5.95
C ARG A 32 16.84 -3.43 6.76
N SER A 33 16.11 -2.38 6.40
CA SER A 33 16.14 -1.10 7.12
C SER A 33 15.21 -1.10 8.34
N GLY A 34 14.31 -2.08 8.44
CA GLY A 34 13.27 -2.13 9.44
C GLY A 34 12.13 -1.14 9.19
N MET A 35 12.12 -0.45 8.04
CA MET A 35 11.13 0.60 7.75
C MET A 35 9.86 0.07 7.08
N PHE A 36 9.96 -1.02 6.31
CA PHE A 36 8.81 -1.56 5.59
C PHE A 36 8.57 -3.02 5.96
N THR A 37 7.32 -3.34 6.28
CA THR A 37 6.82 -4.72 6.33
C THR A 37 5.70 -4.84 5.31
N LEU A 38 5.85 -5.76 4.36
CA LEU A 38 4.82 -5.99 3.34
C LEU A 38 3.81 -7.00 3.87
N LEU A 39 2.57 -6.56 4.09
CA LEU A 39 1.48 -7.43 4.55
C LEU A 39 0.31 -7.38 3.57
N GLU A 40 -0.34 -8.51 3.40
CA GLU A 40 -1.66 -8.59 2.80
C GLU A 40 -2.74 -8.66 3.87
N PHE A 41 -3.84 -7.97 3.63
CA PHE A 41 -4.97 -7.87 4.54
C PHE A 41 -6.27 -8.22 3.84
N GLU A 42 -7.25 -8.59 4.65
CA GLU A 42 -8.63 -8.74 4.21
C GLU A 42 -9.28 -7.38 3.92
N CYS A 43 -10.60 -7.38 3.79
CA CYS A 43 -11.36 -6.26 3.30
C CYS A 43 -11.07 -4.99 4.11
N LEU A 44 -10.80 -3.94 3.34
CA LEU A 44 -10.35 -2.64 3.77
C LEU A 44 -11.49 -1.59 3.66
N GLY A 45 -12.70 -1.99 3.27
CA GLY A 45 -13.89 -1.13 3.32
C GLY A 45 -14.00 -0.04 2.25
N ALA A 46 -12.95 0.23 1.46
CA ALA A 46 -12.94 1.21 0.35
C ALA A 46 -13.02 0.53 -1.03
N CYS A 47 -13.96 -0.42 -1.19
CA CYS A 47 -14.07 -1.24 -2.40
C CYS A 47 -14.39 -0.44 -3.68
N ASP A 48 -15.01 0.73 -3.55
CA ASP A 48 -15.31 1.66 -4.65
C ASP A 48 -14.05 2.31 -5.25
N ARG A 49 -12.92 2.27 -4.51
CA ARG A 49 -11.64 2.87 -4.91
C ARG A 49 -10.50 1.85 -4.88
N ALA A 50 -10.83 0.59 -5.16
CA ALA A 50 -9.85 -0.48 -5.32
C ALA A 50 -8.87 -0.22 -6.49
N PRO A 51 -7.61 -0.70 -6.41
CA PRO A 51 -6.98 -1.43 -5.30
C PRO A 51 -6.63 -0.52 -4.11
N VAL A 52 -6.73 -1.07 -2.90
CA VAL A 52 -6.51 -0.33 -1.65
C VAL A 52 -5.29 -0.87 -0.90
N VAL A 53 -4.39 0.03 -0.51
CA VAL A 53 -3.24 -0.24 0.36
C VAL A 53 -3.34 0.62 1.61
N MET A 54 -3.10 0.02 2.77
CA MET A 54 -3.03 0.72 4.04
C MET A 54 -1.57 0.76 4.51
N VAL A 55 -1.15 1.91 5.03
CA VAL A 55 0.17 2.15 5.61
C VAL A 55 -0.01 2.55 7.07
N ASN A 56 0.78 1.95 7.96
CA ASN A 56 0.79 2.23 9.41
C ASN A 56 -0.59 2.25 10.09
N ASN A 57 -1.52 1.42 9.60
CA ASN A 57 -2.86 1.22 10.18
C ASN A 57 -3.82 2.42 10.14
N GLU A 58 -3.43 3.53 9.52
CA GLU A 58 -4.22 4.77 9.50
C GLU A 58 -4.38 5.36 8.10
N LEU A 59 -3.39 5.16 7.22
CA LEU A 59 -3.26 5.94 6.00
C LEU A 59 -3.54 5.07 4.77
N TRP A 60 -4.46 5.54 3.93
CA TRP A 60 -5.05 4.78 2.84
C TRP A 60 -4.58 5.29 1.50
N HIS A 61 -3.95 4.43 0.70
CA HIS A 61 -3.66 4.65 -0.71
C HIS A 61 -4.69 3.87 -1.54
N GLU A 62 -5.57 4.62 -2.18
CA GLU A 62 -6.65 4.09 -3.01
C GLU A 62 -6.29 4.23 -4.49
N THR A 63 -6.92 3.43 -5.34
CA THR A 63 -6.67 3.40 -6.79
C THR A 63 -5.18 3.21 -7.12
N LEU A 64 -4.46 2.47 -6.26
CA LEU A 64 -3.03 2.26 -6.45
C LEU A 64 -2.82 1.28 -7.60
N ARG A 65 -2.12 1.71 -8.64
CA ARG A 65 -1.74 0.83 -9.75
C ARG A 65 -0.32 0.27 -9.53
N PRO A 66 0.02 -0.88 -10.11
CA PRO A 66 1.35 -1.48 -9.95
C PRO A 66 2.49 -0.53 -10.33
N GLU A 67 2.30 0.30 -11.34
CA GLU A 67 3.30 1.27 -11.82
C GLU A 67 3.55 2.40 -10.81
N ASP A 68 2.56 2.71 -9.97
CA ASP A 68 2.64 3.74 -8.95
C ASP A 68 3.31 3.25 -7.65
N ALA A 69 3.44 1.93 -7.46
CA ALA A 69 4.00 1.30 -6.25
C ALA A 69 5.45 1.74 -5.97
N GLY A 70 6.27 1.86 -7.01
CA GLY A 70 7.66 2.31 -6.90
C GLY A 70 7.75 3.75 -6.36
N ARG A 71 6.93 4.64 -6.89
CA ARG A 71 6.84 6.04 -6.45
C ARG A 71 6.39 6.13 -5.00
N LEU A 72 5.38 5.35 -4.60
CA LEU A 72 4.89 5.32 -3.23
C LEU A 72 6.00 4.97 -2.23
N VAL A 73 6.78 3.93 -2.52
CA VAL A 73 7.90 3.52 -1.66
C VAL A 73 8.97 4.61 -1.58
N ASP A 74 9.32 5.24 -2.70
CA ASP A 74 10.35 6.29 -2.74
C ASP A 74 9.91 7.55 -1.99
N GLU A 75 8.63 7.92 -2.08
CA GLU A 75 8.06 9.03 -1.32
C GLU A 75 8.13 8.77 0.19
N ILE A 76 7.73 7.57 0.64
CA ILE A 76 7.78 7.18 2.06
C ILE A 76 9.24 7.13 2.55
N LYS A 77 10.18 6.62 1.75
CA LYS A 77 11.61 6.63 2.11
C LYS A 77 12.17 8.04 2.23
N GLY A 78 11.75 8.97 1.38
CA GLY A 78 12.28 10.34 1.34
C GLY A 78 11.69 11.27 2.39
N LYS A 79 10.40 11.14 2.73
CA LYS A 79 9.69 12.04 3.64
C LYS A 79 9.21 11.37 4.93
N GLY A 80 9.40 10.06 5.10
CA GLY A 80 8.85 9.30 6.22
C GLY A 80 7.31 9.38 6.25
N ASP A 81 6.73 9.42 7.45
CA ASP A 81 5.28 9.55 7.63
C ASP A 81 4.70 10.84 7.02
N ALA A 82 5.53 11.89 6.81
CA ALA A 82 5.08 13.11 6.14
C ALA A 82 4.79 12.89 4.65
N ALA A 83 5.29 11.82 4.03
CA ALA A 83 4.94 11.42 2.65
C ALA A 83 3.45 11.13 2.50
N LEU A 84 2.82 10.71 3.59
CA LEU A 84 1.43 10.29 3.66
C LEU A 84 0.50 11.49 3.90
N SER A 85 1.05 12.70 4.09
CA SER A 85 0.27 13.92 4.21
C SER A 85 -0.40 14.26 2.87
N GLY A 86 -1.72 14.17 2.84
CA GLY A 86 -2.53 14.41 1.63
C GLY A 86 -3.05 13.15 0.94
N CYS A 87 -2.66 11.96 1.40
CA CYS A 87 -3.42 10.76 1.05
C CYS A 87 -4.83 10.93 1.62
N HIS A 88 -5.83 10.81 0.76
CA HIS A 88 -7.16 11.43 0.88
C HIS A 88 -8.07 10.94 2.04
N LEU A 89 -7.54 10.55 3.19
CA LEU A 89 -8.32 10.31 4.40
C LEU A 89 -7.51 10.68 5.67
N LYS A 90 -7.37 11.97 5.95
CA LYS A 90 -7.80 12.37 7.30
C LYS A 90 -9.31 12.22 7.27
N MET A 91 -9.86 11.08 7.70
CA MET A 91 -11.28 11.08 8.02
C MET A 91 -11.49 12.23 9.00
N GLU A 92 -12.34 13.17 8.60
CA GLU A 92 -12.79 14.24 9.46
C GLU A 92 -13.18 13.63 10.82
N ARG A 93 -12.63 14.20 11.89
CA ARG A 93 -13.08 13.92 13.25
C ARG A 93 -14.53 14.32 13.42
#